data_AF-B1HSS6-F1
#
_entry.id   AF-B1HSS6-F1
#
_cell.length_a   1.000
_cell.length_b   1.000
_cell.length_c   1.000
_cell.angle_alpha   90.00
_cell.angle_beta   90.00
_cell.angle_gamma   90.00
#
_symmetry.space_group_name_H-M   'P 1'
#
loop_
_entity.id
_entity.type
_entity.pdbx_description
1 polymer ?
#
loop_
_entity_poly.entity_id
_entity_poly.type
_entity_poly.pdbx_seq_one_letter_code
_entity_poly.pdbx_strand_id
1 'polypeptide(L)' 'MKINDEMLDRLGTYFVYHAVYDNYGITFENFVERWIRGILEV' A
#
# COMPACT_ATOMS: atom_id res chain seq x y z
N MET A 1 -5.62 0.84 -26.27
CA MET A 1 -6.10 0.06 -25.10
C MET A 1 -6.80 1.05 -24.17
N LYS A 2 -8.09 0.89 -23.88
CA LYS A 2 -8.77 1.72 -22.88
C LYS A 2 -8.59 1.05 -21.52
N ILE A 3 -8.15 1.81 -20.52
CA ILE A 3 -8.12 1.35 -19.13
C ILE A 3 -9.58 1.28 -18.66
N ASN A 4 -9.99 0.14 -18.11
CA ASN A 4 -11.31 -0.03 -17.50
C ASN A 4 -11.23 0.20 -15.98
N ASP A 5 -12.38 0.34 -15.35
CA ASP A 5 -12.47 0.66 -13.92
C ASP A 5 -11.79 -0.41 -13.05
N GLU A 6 -11.93 -1.69 -13.39
CA GLU A 6 -11.25 -2.79 -12.70
C GLU A 6 -9.72 -2.65 -12.73
N MET A 7 -9.16 -2.25 -13.87
CA MET A 7 -7.72 -2.02 -14.00
C MET A 7 -7.29 -0.78 -13.22
N LEU A 8 -8.10 0.28 -13.18
CA LEU A 8 -7.81 1.46 -12.36
C LEU A 8 -7.79 1.12 -10.87
N ASP A 9 -8.74 0.32 -10.38
CA ASP A 9 -8.80 -0.10 -8.97
C ASP A 9 -7.58 -0.95 -8.58
N ARG A 10 -7.16 -1.87 -9.45
CA ARG A 10 -5.96 -2.68 -9.26
C ARG A 10 -4.70 -1.82 -9.22
N LEU A 11 -4.59 -0.84 -10.12
CA LEU A 11 -3.47 0.10 -10.15
C LEU A 11 -3.43 0.97 -8.90
N GLY A 12 -4.59 1.46 -8.43
CA GLY A 12 -4.69 2.20 -7.17
C GLY A 12 -4.16 1.38 -5.99
N THR A 13 -4.61 0.13 -5.87
CA THR A 13 -4.12 -0.79 -4.84
C THR A 13 -2.60 -0.99 -4.94
N TYR A 14 -2.09 -1.24 -6.15
CA TYR A 14 -0.67 -1.42 -6.41
C TYR A 14 0.18 -0.21 -5.97
N PHE A 15 -0.25 1.01 -6.32
CA PHE A 15 0.46 2.23 -5.93
C PHE A 15 0.52 2.42 -4.42
N VAL A 16 -0.56 2.10 -3.70
CA VAL A 16 -0.56 2.17 -2.23
C VAL A 16 0.44 1.20 -1.62
N TYR A 17 0.48 -0.05 -2.10
CA TYR A 17 1.41 -1.07 -1.58
C TYR A 17 2.86 -0.65 -1.82
N HIS A 18 3.16 -0.14 -3.03
CA HIS A 18 4.49 0.35 -3.35
C HIS A 18 4.88 1.57 -2.52
N ALA A 19 3.99 2.54 -2.36
CA ALA A 19 4.27 3.71 -1.53
C ALA A 19 4.58 3.32 -0.08
N VAL A 20 3.84 2.35 0.49
CA VAL A 20 4.14 1.86 1.84
C VAL A 20 5.51 1.20 1.89
N TYR A 21 5.82 0.35 0.92
CA TYR A 21 7.13 -0.29 0.86
C TYR A 21 8.27 0.73 0.72
N ASP A 22 8.12 1.72 -0.16
CA ASP A 22 9.15 2.73 -0.43
C ASP A 22 9.41 3.64 0.78
N ASN A 23 8.37 3.95 1.57
CA ASN A 23 8.50 4.83 2.73
C ASN A 23 8.94 4.09 4.00
N TYR A 24 8.50 2.83 4.20
CA TYR A 24 8.70 2.12 5.48
C TYR A 24 9.56 0.86 5.37
N GLY A 25 9.92 0.42 4.17
CA GLY A 25 10.72 -0.80 3.93
C GLY A 25 9.99 -2.10 4.32
N ILE A 26 8.68 -2.07 4.52
CA ILE A 26 7.85 -3.20 4.95
C ILE A 26 6.65 -3.38 4.02
N THR A 27 6.05 -4.58 4.02
CA THR A 27 4.82 -4.82 3.24
C THR A 27 3.63 -4.05 3.81
N PHE A 28 2.59 -3.89 3.00
CA PHE A 28 1.36 -3.22 3.43
C PHE A 28 0.71 -3.89 4.64
N GLU A 29 0.73 -5.22 4.71
CA GLU A 29 0.16 -5.99 5.82
C GLU A 29 0.91 -5.72 7.13
N ASN A 30 2.25 -5.74 7.09
CA ASN A 30 3.08 -5.41 8.25
C ASN A 30 2.90 -3.95 8.67
N PHE A 31 2.74 -3.05 7.70
CA PHE A 31 2.41 -1.64 7.98
C PHE A 31 1.09 -1.53 8.74
N VAL A 32 0.02 -2.18 8.27
CA VAL A 32 -1.29 -2.17 8.92
C VAL A 32 -1.20 -2.77 10.33
N GLU A 33 -0.50 -3.88 10.52
CA GLU A 33 -0.30 -4.49 11.84
C GLU A 33 0.39 -3.52 12.82
N ARG A 34 1.50 -2.88 12.39
CA ARG A 34 2.25 -1.92 13.22
C ARG A 34 1.46 -0.65 13.49
N TRP A 35 0.70 -0.16 12.51
CA TRP A 35 -0.15 1.01 12.64
C TRP A 35 -1.29 0.78 13.65
N ILE A 36 -1.99 -0.36 13.56
CA ILE A 36 -3.04 -0.75 14.51
C ILE A 36 -2.48 -0.86 15.93
N ARG A 37 -1.23 -1.32 16.09
CA ARG A 37 -0.54 -1.41 17.38
C ARG A 37 0.04 -0.08 17.87
N GLY A 38 0.04 0.97 17.05
CA GLY A 38 0.61 2.28 17.40
C GLY A 38 2.14 2.29 17.51
N ILE A 39 2.84 1.37 16.84
CA ILE A 39 4.32 1.22 16.89
C ILE A 39 4.98 1.51 15.53
N LEU A 40 4.29 2.29 14.70
CA LEU A 40 4.81 2.75 13.43
C LEU A 40 5.78 3.92 13.71
N GLU A 41 7.07 3.67 13.55
CA GLU A 41 8.10 4.70 13.64
C GLU A 41 8.25 5.35 12.26
N VAL A 42 8.28 6.69 12.23
CA VAL A 42 8.38 7.52 11.02
C VAL A 42 9.83 7.97 10.81
#